data_AF-U7LEI4-F1
#
_entry.id   AF-U7LEI4-F1
#
_cell.length_a   1.000
_cell.length_b   1.000
_cell.length_c   1.000
_cell.angle_alpha   90.00
_cell.angle_beta   90.00
_cell.angle_gamma   90.00
#
_symmetry.space_group_name_H-M   'P 1'
#
loop_
_entity.id
_entity.type
_entity.pdbx_description
1 polymer ?
#
loop_
_entity_poly.entity_id
_entity_poly.type
_entity_poly.pdbx_seq_one_letter_code
_entity_poly.pdbx_strand_id
1 'polypeptide(L)'
;MGFGGALRRTQKDGKPWIPPWWFSFVLLPLMVIAEFYVSQVTGWRGVSSSSVEGVAWSEVSSDGIFLHVVGYMAFYFVLVLPIFLGRRYLWEKRQKQGSVPDGKSKGEQP
;
A
#
# COMPACT_ATOMS: atom_id res chain seq x y z
N MET A 1 5.72 -12.88 1.27
CA MET A 1 5.29 -12.35 -0.04
C MET A 1 5.44 -10.83 -0.02
N GLY A 2 6.46 -10.27 -0.66
CA GLY A 2 6.83 -8.86 -0.53
C GLY A 2 5.96 -7.89 -1.32
N PHE A 3 5.97 -6.61 -0.91
CA PHE A 3 5.27 -5.47 -1.54
C PHE A 3 5.48 -5.36 -3.07
N GLY A 4 6.59 -5.90 -3.61
CA GLY A 4 6.85 -5.96 -5.05
C GLY A 4 5.81 -6.74 -5.88
N GLY A 5 5.13 -7.73 -5.28
CA GLY A 5 4.06 -8.47 -5.95
C GLY A 5 2.77 -7.65 -6.16
N ALA A 6 2.47 -6.75 -5.22
CA ALA A 6 1.31 -5.85 -5.32
C ALA A 6 1.52 -4.78 -6.42
N LEU A 7 2.76 -4.38 -6.67
CA LEU A 7 3.13 -3.44 -7.73
C LEU A 7 3.06 -4.03 -9.15
N ARG A 8 3.11 -5.35 -9.31
CA ARG A 8 2.88 -6.01 -10.62
C ARG A 8 1.43 -6.43 -10.86
N ARG A 9 0.57 -6.36 -9.84
CA ARG A 9 -0.83 -6.77 -9.97
C ARG A 9 -1.63 -5.73 -10.76
N THR A 10 -2.26 -6.20 -11.83
CA THR A 10 -3.28 -5.50 -12.59
C THR A 10 -4.66 -6.04 -12.21
N GLN A 11 -5.67 -5.17 -12.27
CA GLN A 11 -7.07 -5.55 -12.11
C GLN A 11 -7.52 -6.33 -13.36
N LYS A 12 -8.69 -6.98 -13.31
CA LYS A 12 -9.23 -7.76 -14.45
C LYS A 12 -9.30 -6.97 -15.77
N ASP A 13 -9.41 -5.65 -15.67
CA ASP A 13 -9.48 -4.72 -16.80
C ASP A 13 -8.10 -4.20 -17.28
N GLY A 14 -6.98 -4.79 -16.80
CA GLY A 14 -5.61 -4.34 -17.11
C GLY A 14 -5.17 -3.07 -16.37
N LYS A 15 -6.05 -2.45 -15.59
CA LYS A 15 -5.77 -1.24 -14.77
C LYS A 15 -4.78 -1.55 -13.65
N PRO A 16 -3.88 -0.62 -13.27
CA PRO A 16 -3.05 -0.78 -12.09
C PRO A 16 -3.92 -1.00 -10.85
N TRP A 17 -3.65 -2.07 -10.09
CA TRP A 17 -4.39 -2.37 -8.87
C TRP A 17 -4.21 -1.30 -7.80
N ILE A 18 -5.29 -1.00 -7.08
CA ILE A 18 -5.32 -0.12 -5.91
C ILE A 18 -5.98 -0.91 -4.77
N PRO A 19 -5.44 -0.82 -3.54
CA PRO A 19 -6.07 -1.41 -2.38
C PRO A 19 -7.51 -0.88 -2.20
N PRO A 20 -8.51 -1.76 -1.98
CA PRO A 20 -9.86 -1.34 -1.64
C PRO A 20 -9.89 -0.48 -0.37
N TRP A 21 -10.82 0.46 -0.27
CA TRP A 21 -10.91 1.35 0.90
C TRP A 21 -11.05 0.58 2.22
N TRP A 22 -11.86 -0.48 2.25
CA TRP A 22 -12.06 -1.31 3.46
C TRP A 22 -10.77 -2.01 3.90
N PHE A 23 -9.87 -2.35 2.96
CA PHE A 23 -8.56 -2.89 3.31
C PHE A 23 -7.74 -1.82 4.06
N SER A 24 -7.68 -0.60 3.54
CA SER A 24 -6.90 0.49 4.13
C SER A 24 -7.45 0.98 5.47
N PHE A 25 -8.77 0.99 5.66
CA PHE A 25 -9.40 1.54 6.86
C PHE A 25 -9.78 0.51 7.93
N VAL A 26 -9.88 -0.77 7.58
CA VAL A 26 -10.31 -1.83 8.53
C VAL A 26 -9.23 -2.88 8.68
N LEU A 27 -8.83 -3.55 7.60
CA LEU A 27 -7.86 -4.63 7.71
C LEU A 27 -6.48 -4.14 8.12
N LEU A 28 -5.98 -3.09 7.49
CA LEU A 28 -4.62 -2.63 7.72
C LEU A 28 -4.42 -2.17 9.19
N PRO A 29 -5.30 -1.34 9.80
CA PRO A 29 -5.21 -1.04 11.23
C PRO A 29 -5.24 -2.28 12.11
N LEU A 30 -6.13 -3.24 11.82
CA LEU A 30 -6.20 -4.50 12.57
C LEU A 30 -4.93 -5.33 12.46
N MET A 31 -4.32 -5.39 11.27
CA MET A 31 -3.06 -6.10 11.06
C MET A 31 -1.91 -5.43 11.83
N VAL A 32 -1.84 -4.09 11.84
CA VAL A 32 -0.80 -3.35 12.60
C VAL A 32 -0.98 -3.54 14.09
N ILE A 33 -2.23 -3.54 14.58
CA ILE A 33 -2.55 -3.86 15.98
C ILE A 33 -2.07 -5.28 16.31
N ALA A 34 -2.41 -6.28 15.48
CA ALA A 34 -1.98 -7.65 15.70
C ALA A 34 -0.46 -7.80 15.68
N GLU A 35 0.22 -7.14 14.74
CA GLU A 35 1.68 -7.10 14.64
C GLU A 35 2.31 -6.50 15.90
N PHE A 36 1.72 -5.43 16.46
CA PHE A 36 2.18 -4.84 17.71
C PHE A 36 2.17 -5.84 18.88
N TYR A 37 1.08 -6.58 19.07
CA TYR A 37 1.01 -7.61 20.13
C TYR A 37 1.95 -8.80 19.86
N VAL A 38 2.00 -9.30 18.63
CA VAL A 38 2.89 -10.40 18.24
C VAL A 38 4.36 -10.01 18.42
N SER A 39 4.73 -8.76 18.11
CA SER A 39 6.10 -8.25 18.27
C SER A 39 6.57 -8.27 19.73
N GLN A 40 5.66 -8.01 20.68
CA GLN A 40 5.98 -8.06 22.11
C GLN A 40 6.13 -9.50 22.60
N VAL A 41 5.26 -10.40 22.15
CA VAL A 41 5.29 -11.81 22.56
C VAL A 41 6.50 -12.53 21.99
N THR A 42 6.83 -12.26 20.74
CA THR A 42 7.94 -12.93 20.05
C THR A 42 9.27 -12.20 20.22
N GLY A 43 9.26 -10.97 20.73
CA GLY A 43 10.44 -10.11 20.79
C GLY A 43 10.91 -9.61 19.42
N TRP A 44 10.18 -9.92 18.36
CA TRP A 44 10.54 -9.60 16.99
C TRP A 44 10.15 -8.16 16.64
N ARG A 45 11.15 -7.30 16.42
CA ARG A 45 10.95 -5.87 16.09
C ARG A 45 11.21 -5.55 14.61
N GLY A 46 11.17 -6.56 13.75
CA GLY A 46 11.46 -6.43 12.32
C GLY A 46 12.93 -6.68 11.96
N VAL A 47 13.27 -6.56 10.68
CA VAL A 47 14.57 -6.97 10.10
C VAL A 47 15.71 -6.01 10.45
N SER A 48 15.39 -4.77 10.82
CA SER A 48 16.38 -3.69 11.04
C SER A 48 16.65 -3.37 12.51
N SER A 49 16.10 -4.15 13.44
CA SER A 49 16.25 -3.92 14.89
C SER A 49 16.72 -5.21 15.57
N SER A 50 17.45 -5.05 16.67
CA SER A 50 17.82 -6.20 17.50
C SER A 50 16.57 -6.79 18.12
N SER A 51 16.39 -8.10 17.97
CA SER A 51 15.36 -8.85 18.70
C SER A 51 15.56 -8.65 20.20
N VAL A 52 14.48 -8.36 20.90
CA VAL A 52 14.45 -8.28 22.36
C VAL A 52 13.88 -9.59 22.88
N GLU A 53 14.08 -9.91 24.15
CA GLU A 53 13.39 -11.04 24.77
C GLU A 53 11.87 -10.77 24.75
N GLY A 54 11.12 -11.73 24.23
CA GLY A 54 9.66 -11.65 24.17
C GLY A 54 9.03 -11.82 25.55
N VAL A 55 7.90 -11.17 25.78
CA VAL A 55 7.15 -11.26 27.04
C VAL A 55 6.00 -12.25 26.93
N ALA A 56 5.57 -12.83 28.05
CA ALA A 56 4.40 -13.70 28.07
C ALA A 56 3.13 -12.90 27.70
N TRP A 57 2.10 -13.56 27.15
CA TRP A 57 0.81 -12.94 26.80
C TRP A 57 0.16 -12.17 27.98
N SER A 58 0.40 -12.64 29.21
CA SER A 58 -0.09 -12.01 30.45
C SER A 58 0.58 -10.67 30.77
N GLU A 59 1.74 -10.40 30.18
CA GLU A 59 2.59 -9.23 30.44
C GLU A 59 2.59 -8.23 29.27
N VAL A 60 1.81 -8.50 28.23
CA VAL A 60 1.77 -7.63 27.06
C VAL A 60 1.10 -6.31 27.43
N SER A 61 1.82 -5.21 27.20
CA SER A 61 1.28 -3.86 27.43
C SER A 61 0.67 -3.29 26.16
N SER A 62 -0.39 -2.50 26.34
CA SER A 62 -0.99 -1.69 25.27
C SER A 62 -0.39 -0.27 25.21
N ASP A 63 0.63 0.01 26.01
CA ASP A 63 1.27 1.33 26.05
C ASP A 63 1.86 1.71 24.69
N GLY A 64 1.49 2.90 24.21
CA GLY A 64 1.96 3.41 22.94
C GLY A 64 1.34 2.76 21.70
N ILE A 65 0.38 1.84 21.84
CA ILE A 65 -0.31 1.20 20.70
C ILE A 65 -0.94 2.25 19.78
N PHE A 66 -1.55 3.28 20.37
CA PHE A 66 -2.21 4.34 19.61
C PHE A 66 -1.20 5.12 18.75
N LEU A 67 -0.07 5.54 19.34
CA LEU A 67 0.98 6.25 18.61
C LEU A 67 1.60 5.35 17.52
N HIS A 68 1.79 4.06 17.79
CA HIS A 68 2.32 3.11 16.84
C HIS A 68 1.39 2.93 15.62
N VAL A 69 0.11 2.67 15.88
CA VAL A 69 -0.92 2.49 14.83
C VAL A 69 -1.09 3.78 14.03
N VAL A 70 -1.22 4.92 14.69
CA VAL A 70 -1.37 6.22 14.02
C VAL A 70 -0.14 6.55 13.16
N GLY A 71 1.08 6.31 13.67
CA GLY A 71 2.32 6.52 12.92
C GLY A 71 2.38 5.66 11.67
N TYR A 72 2.03 4.37 11.79
CA TYR A 72 1.98 3.47 10.64
C TYR A 72 0.91 3.89 9.63
N MET A 73 -0.29 4.24 10.10
CA MET A 73 -1.37 4.70 9.22
C MET A 73 -0.97 5.98 8.50
N ALA A 74 -0.36 6.95 9.18
CA ALA A 74 0.15 8.16 8.57
C ALA A 74 1.18 7.85 7.47
N PHE A 75 2.16 6.99 7.76
CA PHE A 75 3.12 6.53 6.76
C PHE A 75 2.43 5.89 5.54
N TYR A 76 1.46 5.01 5.78
CA TYR A 76 0.72 4.34 4.72
C TYR A 76 -0.07 5.33 3.84
N PHE A 77 -0.83 6.24 4.44
CA PHE A 77 -1.66 7.18 3.70
C PHE A 77 -0.85 8.29 2.99
N VAL A 78 0.30 8.67 3.53
CA VAL A 78 1.13 9.75 2.96
C VAL A 78 2.12 9.24 1.92
N LEU A 79 2.67 8.03 2.09
CA LEU A 79 3.73 7.53 1.21
C LEU A 79 3.26 6.37 0.35
N VAL A 80 2.55 5.40 0.91
CA VAL A 80 2.21 4.16 0.20
C VAL A 80 1.01 4.37 -0.73
N LEU A 81 -0.10 4.88 -0.21
CA LEU A 81 -1.34 5.06 -0.98
C LEU A 81 -1.17 6.02 -2.18
N PRO A 82 -0.45 7.16 -2.06
CA PRO A 82 -0.27 8.08 -3.18
C PRO A 82 0.53 7.48 -4.34
N ILE A 83 1.44 6.52 -4.08
CA ILE A 83 2.16 5.80 -5.14
C ILE A 83 1.17 4.95 -5.96
N PHE A 84 0.24 4.25 -5.30
CA PHE A 84 -0.78 3.47 -6.00
C PHE A 84 -1.71 4.35 -6.83
N LEU A 85 -2.14 5.49 -6.28
CA LEU A 85 -2.98 6.47 -6.97
C LEU A 85 -2.25 7.12 -8.15
N GLY A 86 -1.02 7.59 -7.95
CA GLY A 86 -0.18 8.20 -8.98
C GLY A 86 0.08 7.26 -10.15
N ARG A 87 0.34 5.98 -9.86
CA ARG A 87 0.50 4.95 -10.89
C ARG A 87 -0.76 4.78 -11.74
N ARG A 88 -1.93 4.73 -11.11
CA ARG A 88 -3.20 4.66 -11.83
C ARG A 88 -3.45 5.92 -12.66
N TYR A 89 -3.18 7.09 -12.10
CA TYR A 89 -3.32 8.37 -12.79
C TYR A 89 -2.44 8.45 -14.04
N LEU A 90 -1.17 8.04 -13.95
CA LEU A 90 -0.25 8.01 -15.09
C LEU A 90 -0.70 6.99 -16.15
N TRP A 91 -1.21 5.84 -15.73
CA TRP A 91 -1.76 4.84 -16.66
C TRP A 91 -2.99 5.37 -17.40
N GLU A 92 -3.93 6.01 -16.69
CA GLU A 92 -5.12 6.63 -17.29
C GLU A 92 -4.74 7.76 -18.26
N LYS A 93 -3.72 8.56 -17.94
CA LYS A 93 -3.16 9.57 -18.86
C LYS A 93 -2.59 8.95 -20.14
N ARG A 94 -1.82 7.86 -20.04
CA ARG A 94 -1.26 7.18 -21.24
C ARG A 94 -2.35 6.59 -22.13
N GLN A 95 -3.39 5.99 -21.54
CA GLN A 95 -4.52 5.46 -22.30
C GLN A 95 -5.26 6.58 -23.07
N LYS A 96 -5.52 7.72 -22.41
CA LYS A 96 -6.16 8.88 -23.05
C LYS A 96 -5.33 9.51 -24.19
N GLN A 97 -4.00 9.45 -24.09
CA GLN A 97 -3.09 9.95 -25.13
C GLN A 97 -2.96 8.97 -26.31
N GLY A 98 -2.98 7.66 -26.05
CA GLY A 98 -2.98 6.63 -27.10
C GLY A 98 -4.33 6.46 -27.82
N SER A 99 -5.43 6.96 -27.24
CA SER A 99 -6.76 6.95 -27.85
C SER A 99 -7.08 8.17 -28.70
N VAL A 100 -6.15 9.13 -28.87
CA VAL A 100 -6.28 10.17 -29.89
C VAL A 100 -5.94 9.50 -31.23
N PRO A 101 -6.91 9.29 -32.14
CA PRO A 101 -6.56 8.82 -33.46
C PRO A 101 -5.75 9.93 -34.12
N ASP A 102 -4.59 9.56 -34.64
CA ASP A 102 -3.79 10.39 -35.53
C ASP A 102 -4.56 10.57 -36.85
N GLY A 103 -5.57 11.43 -36.80
CA GLY A 103 -6.48 11.76 -37.89
C GLY A 103 -6.13 13.08 -38.51
N LYS A 104 -4.85 13.31 -38.86
CA LYS A 104 -4.42 14.43 -39.72
C LYS A 104 -3.15 14.09 -40.50
N SER A 105 -3.30 13.34 -41.59
CA SER A 105 -2.39 13.36 -42.76
C SER A 105 -3.08 12.51 -43.84
N LYS A 106 -3.45 12.97 -45.03
CA LYS A 106 -3.08 14.14 -45.83
C LYS A 106 -4.32 14.61 -46.59
N GLY A 107 -4.45 15.93 -46.73
CA GLY A 107 -5.18 16.46 -47.87
C GLY A 107 -4.37 16.20 -49.12
N GLU A 108 -4.99 15.61 -50.13
CA GLU A 108 -4.52 15.66 -51.50
C GLU A 108 -5.75 15.67 -52.42
N GLN A 109 -6.16 16.90 -52.74
CA GLN A 109 -6.73 17.28 -54.03
C GLN A 109 -5.90 18.49 -54.51
N PRO A 110 -5.72 18.72 -55.82
CA PRO A 110 -6.61 18.32 -56.91
C PRO A 110 -6.03 17.28 -57.89
#